data_AF-E6KSI5-F1
#
_entry.id   AF-E6KSI5-F1
#
_cell.length_a   1.000
_cell.length_b   1.000
_cell.length_c   1.000
_cell.angle_alpha   90.00
_cell.angle_beta   90.00
_cell.angle_gamma   90.00
#
_symmetry.space_group_name_H-M   'P 1'
#
loop_
_entity.id
_entity.type
_entity.pdbx_description
1 polymer ?
#
loop_
_entity_poly.entity_id
_entity_poly.type
_entity_poly.pdbx_seq_one_letter_code
_entity_poly.pdbx_strand_id
1 'polypeptide(L)'
;MLNADIISSIADTFLEFYDFEPQGERLQDCLSRDFHFLSHIHNPDDKKEIIQSIFGLDSHQNFQLKHDVNYRNRIDEFHEELKSRRRYFFNKHDHFGFIFEMLDSLIGAATPASIIPELMNHDLHLYRARIGSEQDKYGNPIPFPASQMREAPSHLCKGGRINPPGFSFLYLASNEETAALEVRATPADLFTIAHVSLCNDPLMLDLRTSKILSFVDFEYYPDRHFIQLHLQKIAVFKYISEILARPVASHDPVGYIHTQIFCEYFKIKGVHGLIYDSTLCPSGFNLCLFEPTEFSEVTEPTYLARISALSARVTPTGA
;
A
#
# COMPACT_ATOMS: atom_id res chain seq x y z
N MET A 1 -2.91 -35.86 14.80
CA MET A 1 -4.25 -35.37 15.15
C MET A 1 -4.10 -34.39 16.29
N LEU A 2 -4.54 -33.14 16.11
CA LEU A 2 -4.66 -32.19 17.22
C LEU A 2 -5.64 -32.74 18.26
N ASN A 3 -5.39 -32.46 19.54
CA ASN A 3 -6.31 -32.84 20.63
C ASN A 3 -7.68 -32.17 20.41
N ALA A 4 -8.77 -32.92 20.59
CA ALA A 4 -10.14 -32.41 20.44
C ALA A 4 -10.39 -31.17 21.31
N ASP A 5 -9.82 -31.12 22.51
CA ASP A 5 -9.92 -29.95 23.40
C ASP A 5 -9.26 -28.71 22.80
N ILE A 6 -8.13 -28.88 22.11
CA ILE A 6 -7.41 -27.80 21.44
C ILE A 6 -8.23 -27.30 20.25
N ILE A 7 -8.83 -28.21 19.48
CA ILE A 7 -9.68 -27.86 18.34
C ILE A 7 -10.90 -27.06 18.80
N SER A 8 -11.59 -27.53 19.84
CA SER A 8 -12.73 -26.81 20.43
C SER A 8 -12.32 -25.43 20.92
N SER A 9 -11.19 -25.33 21.64
CA SER A 9 -10.68 -24.05 22.13
C SER A 9 -10.39 -23.07 20.98
N ILE A 10 -9.80 -23.54 19.88
CA ILE A 10 -9.55 -22.71 18.68
C ILE A 10 -10.89 -22.24 18.10
N ALA A 11 -11.85 -23.15 17.91
CA ALA A 11 -13.15 -22.83 17.34
C ALA A 11 -13.89 -21.78 18.17
N ASP A 12 -14.01 -22.02 19.49
CA ASP A 12 -14.68 -21.12 20.42
C ASP A 12 -14.05 -19.73 20.42
N THR A 13 -12.72 -19.69 20.39
CA THR A 13 -11.95 -18.44 20.39
C THR A 13 -12.26 -17.57 19.16
N PHE A 14 -12.31 -18.15 17.96
CA PHE A 14 -12.63 -17.40 16.74
C PHE A 14 -14.12 -17.05 16.66
N LEU A 15 -15.00 -18.00 17.00
CA LEU A 15 -16.45 -17.79 16.97
C LEU A 15 -16.87 -16.71 17.96
N GLU A 16 -16.10 -16.46 19.03
CA GLU A 16 -16.36 -15.34 19.96
C GLU A 16 -16.38 -13.97 19.27
N PHE A 17 -15.72 -13.79 18.12
CA PHE A 17 -15.68 -12.52 17.38
C PHE A 17 -16.85 -12.35 16.39
N TYR A 18 -17.68 -13.38 16.24
CA TYR A 18 -18.75 -13.41 15.26
C TYR A 18 -20.13 -13.52 15.91
N ASP A 19 -21.12 -12.90 15.28
CA ASP A 19 -22.53 -13.17 15.50
C ASP A 19 -23.07 -14.02 14.35
N PHE A 20 -23.92 -15.00 14.68
CA PHE A 20 -24.68 -15.72 13.65
C PHE A 20 -25.60 -14.74 12.91
N GLU A 21 -25.51 -14.72 11.59
CA GLU A 21 -26.26 -13.81 10.73
C GLU A 21 -26.64 -14.53 9.43
N PRO A 22 -27.92 -14.91 9.25
CA PRO A 22 -28.37 -15.61 8.04
C PRO A 22 -28.01 -14.91 6.73
N GLN A 23 -28.03 -13.57 6.71
CA GLN A 23 -27.66 -12.76 5.53
C GLN A 23 -26.17 -12.41 5.46
N GLY A 24 -25.37 -12.97 6.38
CA GLY A 24 -23.94 -12.74 6.48
C GLY A 24 -23.16 -13.55 5.46
N GLU A 25 -21.85 -13.64 5.69
CA GLU A 25 -20.93 -14.39 4.84
C GLU A 25 -20.66 -15.78 5.42
N ARG A 26 -20.22 -16.73 4.59
CA ARG A 26 -19.81 -18.05 5.09
C ARG A 26 -18.66 -17.89 6.07
N LEU A 27 -18.61 -18.73 7.10
CA LEU A 27 -17.53 -18.68 8.11
C LEU A 27 -16.13 -18.70 7.47
N GLN A 28 -15.94 -19.50 6.42
CA GLN A 28 -14.69 -19.55 5.67
C GLN A 28 -14.29 -18.19 5.06
N ASP A 29 -15.26 -17.46 4.52
CA ASP A 29 -15.03 -16.13 3.92
C ASP A 29 -14.73 -15.11 5.02
N CYS A 30 -15.48 -15.15 6.14
CA CYS A 30 -15.22 -14.31 7.31
C CYS A 30 -13.79 -14.53 7.87
N LEU A 31 -13.40 -15.78 8.11
CA LEU A 31 -12.08 -16.12 8.66
C LEU A 31 -10.94 -15.71 7.70
N SER A 32 -11.14 -15.91 6.40
CA SER A 32 -10.19 -15.48 5.37
C SER A 32 -10.06 -13.96 5.34
N ARG A 33 -11.20 -13.25 5.41
CA ARG A 33 -11.26 -11.79 5.38
C ARG A 33 -10.66 -11.19 6.65
N ASP A 34 -11.07 -11.62 7.83
CA ASP A 34 -10.80 -10.89 9.08
C ASP A 34 -9.50 -11.33 9.75
N PHE A 35 -9.07 -12.58 9.55
CA PHE A 35 -7.90 -13.14 10.22
C PHE A 35 -6.79 -13.56 9.27
N HIS A 36 -7.02 -13.52 7.95
CA HIS A 36 -6.15 -14.19 6.96
C HIS A 36 -5.93 -15.68 7.30
N PHE A 37 -6.95 -16.32 7.87
CA PHE A 37 -6.89 -17.70 8.35
C PHE A 37 -6.57 -18.65 7.19
N LEU A 38 -5.57 -19.53 7.37
CA LEU A 38 -5.10 -20.48 6.35
C LEU A 38 -4.73 -19.82 5.00
N SER A 39 -4.25 -18.57 5.02
CA SER A 39 -3.84 -17.84 3.81
C SER A 39 -2.70 -18.53 3.05
N HIS A 40 -1.85 -19.29 3.75
CA HIS A 40 -0.75 -20.08 3.19
C HIS A 40 -1.20 -21.37 2.48
N ILE A 41 -2.44 -21.82 2.70
CA ILE A 41 -2.99 -22.98 1.99
C ILE A 41 -3.54 -22.48 0.66
N HIS A 42 -3.13 -23.07 -0.46
CA HIS A 42 -3.58 -22.62 -1.79
C HIS A 42 -4.73 -23.45 -2.35
N ASN A 43 -4.88 -24.69 -1.91
CA ASN A 43 -5.96 -25.58 -2.34
C ASN A 43 -7.26 -25.24 -1.58
N PRO A 44 -8.34 -24.84 -2.29
CA PRO A 44 -9.62 -24.52 -1.67
C PRO A 44 -10.28 -25.70 -0.94
N ASP A 45 -10.09 -26.93 -1.45
CA ASP A 45 -10.69 -28.13 -0.86
C ASP A 45 -10.02 -28.44 0.49
N ASP A 46 -8.69 -28.33 0.57
CA ASP A 46 -7.94 -28.50 1.81
C ASP A 46 -8.35 -27.46 2.87
N LYS A 47 -8.55 -26.20 2.48
CA LYS A 47 -9.07 -25.16 3.39
C LYS A 47 -10.42 -25.55 3.96
N LYS A 48 -11.32 -26.01 3.08
CA LYS A 48 -12.68 -26.38 3.48
C LYS A 48 -12.68 -27.57 4.43
N GLU A 49 -11.85 -28.59 4.16
CA GLU A 49 -11.71 -29.76 5.03
C GLU A 49 -11.16 -29.38 6.41
N ILE A 50 -10.15 -28.51 6.46
CA ILE A 50 -9.57 -28.03 7.73
C ILE A 50 -10.59 -27.20 8.52
N ILE A 51 -11.29 -26.27 7.86
CA ILE A 51 -12.32 -25.44 8.51
C ILE A 51 -13.46 -26.33 9.03
N GLN A 52 -13.92 -27.31 8.24
CA GLN A 52 -14.95 -28.25 8.70
C GLN A 52 -14.46 -29.10 9.88
N SER A 53 -13.19 -29.48 9.89
CA SER A 53 -12.58 -30.23 11.00
C SER A 53 -12.47 -29.41 12.28
N ILE A 54 -12.27 -28.09 12.18
CA ILE A 54 -12.13 -27.20 13.34
C ILE A 54 -13.50 -26.75 13.86
N PHE A 55 -14.37 -26.28 12.96
CA PHE A 55 -15.61 -25.58 13.30
C PHE A 55 -16.86 -26.44 13.16
N GLY A 56 -16.76 -27.69 12.67
CA GLY A 56 -17.89 -28.61 12.58
C GLY A 56 -19.07 -28.03 11.80
N LEU A 57 -20.25 -28.02 12.43
CA LEU A 57 -21.49 -27.51 11.81
C LEU A 57 -21.45 -26.00 11.53
N ASP A 58 -20.68 -25.23 12.31
CA ASP A 58 -20.55 -23.78 12.14
C ASP A 58 -19.83 -23.43 10.83
N SER A 59 -19.00 -24.33 10.29
CA SER A 59 -18.39 -24.15 8.97
C SER A 59 -19.40 -23.97 7.82
N HIS A 60 -20.64 -24.41 8.04
CA HIS A 60 -21.76 -24.32 7.10
C HIS A 60 -22.79 -23.25 7.49
N GLN A 61 -22.48 -22.38 8.44
CA GLN A 61 -23.33 -21.26 8.83
C GLN A 61 -22.80 -19.94 8.25
N ASN A 62 -23.63 -18.91 8.37
CA ASN A 62 -23.30 -17.55 7.96
C ASN A 62 -23.11 -16.67 9.20
N PHE A 63 -22.12 -15.78 9.13
CA PHE A 63 -21.69 -14.94 10.24
C PHE A 63 -21.42 -13.51 9.79
N GLN A 64 -21.40 -12.62 10.78
CA GLN A 64 -20.87 -11.27 10.64
C GLN A 64 -19.96 -10.94 11.83
N LEU A 65 -18.92 -10.15 11.58
CA LEU A 65 -18.00 -9.72 12.63
C LEU A 65 -18.76 -8.81 13.62
N LYS A 66 -18.61 -9.06 14.92
CA LYS A 66 -19.26 -8.27 15.96
C LYS A 66 -18.91 -6.78 15.85
N HIS A 67 -19.88 -5.92 16.13
CA HIS A 67 -19.74 -4.48 15.92
C HIS A 67 -18.62 -3.85 16.77
N ASP A 68 -18.37 -4.32 17.99
CA ASP A 68 -17.36 -3.79 18.91
C ASP A 68 -15.90 -4.04 18.47
N VAL A 69 -15.70 -5.10 17.68
CA VAL A 69 -14.41 -5.54 17.12
C VAL A 69 -14.30 -5.30 15.61
N ASN A 70 -15.35 -4.77 14.98
CA ASN A 70 -15.30 -4.29 13.60
C ASN A 70 -14.74 -2.86 13.55
N TYR A 71 -13.43 -2.76 13.34
CA TYR A 71 -12.71 -1.49 13.33
C TYR A 71 -13.00 -0.61 12.10
N ARG A 72 -13.74 -1.11 11.10
CA ARG A 72 -14.02 -0.34 9.88
C ARG A 72 -14.71 0.99 10.17
N ASN A 73 -15.74 0.96 11.02
CA ASN A 73 -16.48 2.17 11.38
C ASN A 73 -15.58 3.22 12.04
N ARG A 74 -14.67 2.81 12.93
CA ARG A 74 -13.72 3.73 13.59
C ARG A 74 -12.69 4.30 12.62
N ILE A 75 -12.25 3.50 11.66
CA ILE A 75 -11.36 3.96 10.57
C ILE A 75 -12.09 4.95 9.66
N ASP A 76 -13.36 4.72 9.35
CA ASP A 76 -14.15 5.65 8.54
C ASP A 76 -14.38 6.97 9.31
N GLU A 77 -14.60 6.92 10.63
CA GLU A 77 -14.62 8.11 11.49
C GLU A 77 -13.28 8.87 11.48
N PHE A 78 -12.15 8.15 11.55
CA PHE A 78 -10.81 8.75 11.41
C PHE A 78 -10.63 9.39 10.03
N HIS A 79 -11.10 8.72 8.98
CA HIS A 79 -11.07 9.24 7.62
C HIS A 79 -11.83 10.57 7.54
N GLU A 80 -13.04 10.64 8.08
CA GLU A 80 -13.83 11.88 8.09
C GLU A 80 -13.23 12.96 9.00
N GLU A 81 -12.62 12.58 10.12
CA GLU A 81 -11.93 13.47 11.04
C GLU A 81 -10.80 14.24 10.35
N LEU A 82 -9.88 13.53 9.67
CA LEU A 82 -8.78 14.15 8.93
C LEU A 82 -9.28 14.93 7.71
N LYS A 83 -10.34 14.45 7.06
CA LYS A 83 -10.87 15.11 5.87
C LYS A 83 -11.53 16.44 6.20
N SER A 84 -12.32 16.53 7.27
CA SER A 84 -13.27 17.64 7.48
C SER A 84 -13.21 18.34 8.84
N ARG A 85 -12.50 17.80 9.84
CA ARG A 85 -12.57 18.32 11.23
C ARG A 85 -11.22 18.77 11.78
N ARG A 86 -10.28 17.84 12.03
CA ARG A 86 -9.00 18.12 12.71
C ARG A 86 -7.85 17.41 12.01
N ARG A 87 -6.99 18.19 11.34
CA ARG A 87 -5.84 17.69 10.56
C ARG A 87 -4.52 17.74 11.30
N TYR A 88 -4.28 18.82 12.04
CA TYR A 88 -2.95 19.13 12.59
C TYR A 88 -2.85 18.85 14.10
N PHE A 89 -3.95 19.03 14.83
CA PHE A 89 -3.98 18.94 16.29
C PHE A 89 -5.09 17.99 16.72
N PHE A 90 -4.87 16.68 16.55
CA PHE A 90 -5.77 15.64 17.05
C PHE A 90 -5.01 14.70 18.02
N ASN A 91 -5.74 14.08 18.94
CA ASN A 91 -5.15 13.16 19.90
C ASN A 91 -4.96 11.78 19.25
N LYS A 92 -3.72 11.47 18.88
CA LYS A 92 -3.35 10.20 18.26
C LYS A 92 -3.34 9.00 19.22
N HIS A 93 -3.55 9.21 20.52
CA HIS A 93 -3.49 8.17 21.57
C HIS A 93 -4.86 7.77 22.13
N ASP A 94 -5.94 8.39 21.66
CA ASP A 94 -7.29 8.15 22.16
C ASP A 94 -8.03 7.20 21.22
N HIS A 95 -9.25 7.54 20.80
CA HIS A 95 -10.11 6.76 19.90
C HIS A 95 -9.42 6.18 18.64
N PHE A 96 -8.38 6.84 18.13
CA PHE A 96 -7.62 6.43 16.94
C PHE A 96 -6.25 5.79 17.25
N GLY A 97 -5.95 5.49 18.52
CA GLY A 97 -4.65 4.98 18.98
C GLY A 97 -4.14 3.77 18.20
N PHE A 98 -5.01 2.79 17.98
CA PHE A 98 -4.68 1.55 17.25
C PHE A 98 -4.15 1.80 15.82
N ILE A 99 -4.57 2.89 15.16
CA ILE A 99 -4.05 3.25 13.83
C ILE A 99 -2.57 3.58 13.96
N PHE A 100 -2.20 4.44 14.90
CA PHE A 100 -0.82 4.89 15.09
C PHE A 100 0.08 3.82 15.68
N GLU A 101 -0.45 2.96 16.55
CA GLU A 101 0.27 1.76 17.03
C GLU A 101 0.63 0.83 15.86
N MET A 102 -0.28 0.68 14.90
CA MET A 102 0.02 -0.07 13.67
C MET A 102 1.01 0.69 12.76
N LEU A 103 0.89 2.01 12.61
CA LEU A 103 1.91 2.79 11.88
C LEU A 103 3.30 2.64 12.50
N ASP A 104 3.40 2.68 13.83
CA ASP A 104 4.65 2.47 14.56
C ASP A 104 5.18 1.03 14.36
N SER A 105 4.29 0.03 14.30
CA SER A 105 4.66 -1.36 13.97
C SER A 105 5.19 -1.49 12.53
N LEU A 106 4.59 -0.81 11.56
CA LEU A 106 5.07 -0.75 10.17
C LEU A 106 6.46 -0.11 10.10
N ILE A 107 6.66 1.01 10.79
CA ILE A 107 7.96 1.68 10.88
C ILE A 107 9.02 0.72 11.43
N GLY A 108 8.69 -0.08 12.45
CA GLY A 108 9.60 -1.05 13.04
C GLY A 108 10.08 -2.15 12.09
N ALA A 109 9.39 -2.36 10.97
CA ALA A 109 9.78 -3.33 9.94
C ALA A 109 10.35 -2.67 8.67
N ALA A 110 10.52 -1.34 8.67
CA ALA A 110 11.24 -0.70 7.59
C ALA A 110 12.67 -1.27 7.54
N THR A 111 13.16 -1.55 6.35
CA THR A 111 14.48 -2.17 6.15
C THR A 111 15.31 -1.33 5.18
N PRO A 112 16.65 -1.34 5.31
CA PRO A 112 17.51 -0.72 4.32
C PRO A 112 17.26 -1.31 2.93
N ALA A 113 17.30 -0.46 1.90
CA ALA A 113 17.06 -0.86 0.51
C ALA A 113 17.96 -2.02 0.06
N SER A 114 19.18 -2.12 0.58
CA SER A 114 20.12 -3.21 0.28
C SER A 114 19.69 -4.59 0.77
N ILE A 115 18.62 -4.70 1.57
CA ILE A 115 18.05 -5.98 2.03
C ILE A 115 16.87 -6.41 1.14
N ILE A 116 16.29 -5.48 0.39
CA ILE A 116 15.09 -5.71 -0.41
C ILE A 116 15.51 -6.36 -1.74
N PRO A 117 15.16 -7.63 -2.01
CA PRO A 117 15.70 -8.37 -3.16
C PRO A 117 15.49 -7.67 -4.51
N GLU A 118 14.37 -6.99 -4.67
CA GLU A 118 14.05 -6.24 -5.89
C GLU A 118 14.91 -4.97 -6.07
N LEU A 119 15.60 -4.51 -5.02
CA LEU A 119 16.48 -3.33 -5.03
C LEU A 119 17.97 -3.70 -4.83
N MET A 120 18.28 -4.95 -4.49
CA MET A 120 19.66 -5.41 -4.24
C MET A 120 20.54 -5.45 -5.49
N ASN A 121 19.93 -5.62 -6.67
CA ASN A 121 20.70 -5.74 -7.89
C ASN A 121 21.20 -4.37 -8.34
N HIS A 122 22.52 -4.15 -8.28
CA HIS A 122 23.17 -2.90 -8.71
C HIS A 122 22.95 -2.55 -10.18
N ASP A 123 22.60 -3.53 -11.03
CA ASP A 123 22.25 -3.29 -12.43
C ASP A 123 20.76 -2.94 -12.62
N LEU A 124 19.96 -3.07 -11.55
CA LEU A 124 18.52 -2.82 -11.60
C LEU A 124 18.26 -1.36 -11.25
N HIS A 125 18.06 -0.57 -12.30
CA HIS A 125 17.67 0.82 -12.15
C HIS A 125 16.20 0.94 -11.79
N LEU A 126 15.89 1.94 -10.98
CA LEU A 126 14.55 2.48 -10.90
C LEU A 126 14.36 3.47 -12.06
N TYR A 127 13.12 3.65 -12.48
CA TYR A 127 12.80 4.45 -13.65
C TYR A 127 11.96 5.65 -13.27
N ARG A 128 12.22 6.76 -13.95
CA ARG A 128 11.33 7.91 -13.94
C ARG A 128 11.01 8.34 -15.35
N ALA A 129 9.72 8.58 -15.59
CA ALA A 129 9.25 9.22 -16.80
C ALA A 129 8.90 10.70 -16.55
N ARG A 130 9.03 11.53 -17.58
CA ARG A 130 8.51 12.89 -17.61
C ARG A 130 7.98 13.20 -19.00
N ILE A 131 6.71 13.60 -19.10
CA ILE A 131 6.11 14.02 -20.38
C ILE A 131 6.88 15.21 -20.94
N GLY A 132 7.23 15.12 -22.22
CA GLY A 132 7.95 16.14 -22.96
C GLY A 132 9.41 15.80 -23.26
N SER A 133 10.06 16.78 -23.87
CA SER A 133 11.45 16.78 -24.32
C SER A 133 11.96 18.23 -24.31
N GLU A 134 13.26 18.42 -24.41
CA GLU A 134 13.83 19.70 -24.86
C GLU A 134 13.89 19.74 -26.39
N GLN A 135 14.38 20.86 -26.93
CA GLN A 135 14.69 21.02 -28.34
C GLN A 135 16.17 21.34 -28.52
N ASP A 136 16.82 20.70 -29.49
CA ASP A 136 18.15 21.12 -29.92
C ASP A 136 18.09 22.46 -30.68
N LYS A 137 19.27 22.99 -31.06
CA LYS A 137 19.38 24.24 -31.85
C LYS A 137 18.69 24.20 -33.22
N TYR A 138 18.27 23.03 -33.69
CA TYR A 138 17.60 22.81 -34.97
C TYR A 138 16.10 22.53 -34.79
N GLY A 139 15.59 22.54 -33.55
CA GLY A 139 14.19 22.25 -33.24
C GLY A 139 13.84 20.76 -33.16
N ASN A 140 14.83 19.86 -33.19
CA ASN A 140 14.57 18.43 -33.00
C ASN A 140 14.37 18.13 -31.51
N PRO A 141 13.44 17.24 -31.16
CA PRO A 141 13.26 16.84 -29.77
C PRO A 141 14.48 16.06 -29.26
N ILE A 142 14.97 16.43 -28.08
CA ILE A 142 16.04 15.73 -27.35
C ILE A 142 15.55 15.44 -25.91
N PRO A 143 16.01 14.35 -25.27
CA PRO A 143 15.57 14.04 -23.91
C PRO A 143 15.91 15.16 -22.93
N PHE A 144 15.09 15.32 -21.90
CA PHE A 144 15.47 16.16 -20.76
C PHE A 144 16.77 15.66 -20.15
N PRO A 145 17.75 16.54 -19.84
CA PRO A 145 18.98 16.11 -19.17
C PRO A 145 18.68 15.56 -17.77
N ALA A 146 19.58 14.73 -17.21
CA ALA A 146 19.40 14.13 -15.88
C ALA A 146 19.05 15.15 -14.78
N SER A 147 19.60 16.37 -14.86
CA SER A 147 19.29 17.47 -13.92
C SER A 147 17.82 17.89 -13.90
N GLN A 148 17.08 17.68 -15.00
CA GLN A 148 15.65 17.95 -15.11
C GLN A 148 14.77 16.72 -14.85
N MET A 149 15.39 15.56 -14.64
CA MET A 149 14.71 14.33 -14.29
C MET A 149 14.70 14.07 -12.77
N ARG A 150 15.21 15.03 -11.97
CA ARG A 150 15.10 15.04 -10.50
C ARG A 150 13.71 15.48 -10.00
N GLU A 151 13.47 15.42 -8.70
CA GLU A 151 12.26 15.93 -8.04
C GLU A 151 11.92 17.36 -8.49
N ALA A 152 10.63 17.69 -8.52
CA ALA A 152 10.22 19.04 -8.86
C ALA A 152 10.62 20.01 -7.73
N PRO A 153 11.00 21.26 -8.04
CA PRO A 153 11.22 22.28 -7.02
C PRO A 153 10.00 22.45 -6.11
N SER A 154 10.22 22.63 -4.81
CA SER A 154 9.17 22.64 -3.78
C SER A 154 8.02 23.60 -4.10
N HIS A 155 8.33 24.80 -4.59
CA HIS A 155 7.35 25.83 -4.96
C HIS A 155 6.47 25.45 -6.16
N LEU A 156 6.80 24.40 -6.93
CA LEU A 156 6.01 23.89 -8.05
C LEU A 156 5.24 22.60 -7.70
N CYS A 157 5.49 22.01 -6.52
CA CYS A 157 4.84 20.79 -6.07
C CYS A 157 3.40 21.04 -5.64
N LYS A 158 2.43 20.70 -6.50
CA LYS A 158 0.99 20.87 -6.26
C LYS A 158 0.37 19.87 -5.28
N GLY A 159 1.15 18.91 -4.77
CA GLY A 159 0.69 17.78 -3.95
C GLY A 159 0.28 16.59 -4.81
N GLY A 160 0.49 15.38 -4.26
CA GLY A 160 0.22 14.11 -4.91
C GLY A 160 -0.29 13.07 -3.92
N ARG A 161 -0.24 11.79 -4.31
CA ARG A 161 -0.71 10.67 -3.48
C ARG A 161 0.02 10.61 -2.14
N ILE A 162 1.33 10.83 -2.14
CA ILE A 162 2.21 10.69 -0.98
C ILE A 162 2.65 12.06 -0.46
N ASN A 163 3.01 12.99 -1.35
CA ASN A 163 3.56 14.28 -0.95
C ASN A 163 2.47 15.34 -0.74
N PRO A 164 2.49 16.08 0.38
CA PRO A 164 1.73 17.31 0.50
C PRO A 164 2.20 18.37 -0.51
N PRO A 165 1.36 19.38 -0.82
CA PRO A 165 1.81 20.56 -1.56
C PRO A 165 3.04 21.19 -0.91
N GLY A 166 4.02 21.59 -1.71
CA GLY A 166 5.28 22.15 -1.22
C GLY A 166 6.38 21.12 -0.90
N PHE A 167 6.08 19.82 -0.89
CA PHE A 167 7.08 18.77 -0.61
C PHE A 167 7.60 18.15 -1.92
N SER A 168 8.92 18.19 -2.09
CA SER A 168 9.64 17.65 -3.25
C SER A 168 10.03 16.19 -3.04
N PHE A 169 9.05 15.29 -3.13
CA PHE A 169 9.33 13.85 -3.15
C PHE A 169 9.61 13.37 -4.56
N LEU A 170 10.38 12.29 -4.66
CA LEU A 170 10.75 11.65 -5.93
C LEU A 170 9.96 10.36 -6.10
N TYR A 171 9.10 10.32 -7.11
CA TYR A 171 8.38 9.10 -7.51
C TYR A 171 9.17 8.38 -8.59
N LEU A 172 9.36 7.08 -8.37
CA LEU A 172 10.09 6.15 -9.20
C LEU A 172 9.24 4.90 -9.43
N ALA A 173 9.55 4.17 -10.49
CA ALA A 173 8.91 2.91 -10.83
C ALA A 173 9.95 1.80 -11.01
N SER A 174 9.53 0.55 -10.83
CA SER A 174 10.41 -0.61 -10.97
C SER A 174 10.77 -0.96 -12.42
N ASN A 175 10.03 -0.44 -13.40
CA ASN A 175 10.27 -0.64 -14.82
C ASN A 175 9.72 0.54 -15.66
N GLU A 176 10.18 0.64 -16.90
CA GLU A 176 9.80 1.71 -17.84
C GLU A 176 8.30 1.76 -18.15
N GLU A 177 7.66 0.59 -18.29
CA GLU A 177 6.23 0.50 -18.57
C GLU A 177 5.42 1.13 -17.44
N THR A 178 5.77 0.81 -16.19
CA THR A 178 5.16 1.39 -15.00
C THR A 178 5.40 2.90 -14.94
N ALA A 179 6.63 3.36 -15.21
CA ALA A 179 6.95 4.78 -15.24
C ALA A 179 6.11 5.54 -16.28
N ALA A 180 5.96 5.00 -17.49
CA ALA A 180 5.18 5.59 -18.56
C ALA A 180 3.68 5.66 -18.21
N LEU A 181 3.15 4.62 -17.57
CA LEU A 181 1.76 4.56 -17.11
C LEU A 181 1.48 5.57 -16.00
N GLU A 182 2.39 5.73 -15.02
CA GLU A 182 2.22 6.68 -13.91
C GLU A 182 2.18 8.15 -14.38
N VAL A 183 2.94 8.49 -15.43
CA VAL A 183 2.83 9.81 -16.07
C VAL A 183 1.66 9.93 -17.05
N ARG A 184 0.87 8.86 -17.19
CA ARG A 184 -0.30 8.76 -18.07
C ARG A 184 0.02 9.09 -19.53
N ALA A 185 1.20 8.67 -20.00
CA ALA A 185 1.58 8.87 -21.39
C ALA A 185 0.54 8.24 -22.32
N THR A 186 0.24 8.92 -23.41
CA THR A 186 -0.57 8.40 -24.53
C THR A 186 0.36 8.09 -25.72
N PRO A 187 -0.09 7.33 -26.74
CA PRO A 187 0.73 7.11 -27.94
C PRO A 187 1.11 8.40 -28.68
N ALA A 188 0.35 9.48 -28.47
CA ALA A 188 0.65 10.80 -29.02
C ALA A 188 1.77 11.52 -28.26
N ASP A 189 1.99 11.19 -26.98
CA ASP A 189 2.97 11.86 -26.14
C ASP A 189 4.39 11.37 -26.43
N LEU A 190 5.32 12.32 -26.40
CA LEU A 190 6.75 12.05 -26.31
C LEU A 190 7.16 12.27 -24.86
N PHE A 191 7.91 11.37 -24.27
CA PHE A 191 8.38 11.51 -22.89
C PHE A 191 9.84 11.11 -22.77
N THR A 192 10.51 11.66 -21.77
CA THR A 192 11.88 11.30 -21.40
C THR A 192 11.85 10.25 -20.29
N ILE A 193 12.67 9.22 -20.42
CA ILE A 193 12.98 8.24 -19.38
C ILE A 193 14.37 8.51 -18.82
N ALA A 194 14.49 8.37 -17.50
CA ALA A 194 15.76 8.40 -16.79
C ALA A 194 15.89 7.16 -15.88
N HIS A 195 17.13 6.69 -15.76
CA HIS A 195 17.52 5.70 -14.77
C HIS A 195 17.88 6.40 -13.47
N VAL A 196 17.48 5.80 -12.36
CA VAL A 196 17.72 6.32 -11.01
C VAL A 196 18.29 5.20 -10.17
N SER A 197 19.43 5.48 -9.55
CA SER A 197 20.10 4.60 -8.60
C SER A 197 19.84 5.11 -7.19
N LEU A 198 19.63 4.18 -6.25
CA LEU A 198 19.56 4.51 -4.83
C LEU A 198 20.96 4.69 -4.26
N CYS A 199 21.12 5.69 -3.38
CA CYS A 199 22.38 6.02 -2.71
C CYS A 199 22.18 5.97 -1.20
N ASN A 200 23.26 5.80 -0.44
CA ASN A 200 23.24 5.88 1.04
C ASN A 200 22.26 4.92 1.74
N ASP A 201 21.88 3.82 1.07
CA ASP A 201 21.06 2.73 1.59
C ASP A 201 19.82 3.19 2.40
N PRO A 202 18.83 3.81 1.72
CA PRO A 202 17.68 4.39 2.41
C PRO A 202 16.89 3.33 3.18
N LEU A 203 16.48 3.67 4.41
CA LEU A 203 15.48 2.92 5.16
C LEU A 203 14.11 3.00 4.47
N MET A 204 13.65 1.89 3.88
CA MET A 204 12.43 1.79 3.10
C MET A 204 11.33 1.05 3.86
N LEU A 205 10.10 1.58 3.77
CA LEU A 205 8.91 0.88 4.22
C LEU A 205 8.18 0.24 3.03
N ASP A 206 8.15 -1.09 2.99
CA ASP A 206 7.51 -1.86 1.93
C ASP A 206 6.04 -2.16 2.25
N LEU A 207 5.14 -1.44 1.59
CA LEU A 207 3.68 -1.53 1.74
C LEU A 207 3.02 -2.33 0.62
N ARG A 208 3.78 -3.08 -0.17
CA ARG A 208 3.23 -3.97 -1.20
C ARG A 208 2.37 -5.06 -0.58
N THR A 209 1.29 -5.41 -1.25
CA THR A 209 0.34 -6.42 -0.78
C THR A 209 1.01 -7.78 -0.59
N SER A 210 2.05 -8.12 -1.36
CA SER A 210 2.79 -9.38 -1.18
C SER A 210 3.56 -9.48 0.13
N LYS A 211 3.97 -8.34 0.70
CA LYS A 211 4.64 -8.28 2.01
C LYS A 211 3.65 -8.34 3.17
N ILE A 212 2.35 -8.13 2.93
CA ILE A 212 1.33 -8.17 3.99
C ILE A 212 1.43 -9.44 4.82
N LEU A 213 1.66 -10.59 4.19
CA LEU A 213 1.63 -11.88 4.86
C LEU A 213 2.73 -12.00 5.91
N SER A 214 3.86 -11.28 5.76
CA SER A 214 4.87 -11.24 6.81
C SER A 214 4.53 -10.30 7.97
N PHE A 215 3.62 -9.34 7.78
CA PHE A 215 3.20 -8.37 8.78
C PHE A 215 1.98 -8.79 9.60
N VAL A 216 1.09 -9.56 8.96
CA VAL A 216 -0.18 -10.00 9.55
C VAL A 216 -0.26 -11.53 9.62
N ASP A 217 0.89 -12.22 9.69
CA ASP A 217 0.87 -13.66 9.91
C ASP A 217 0.20 -13.93 11.26
N PHE A 218 -0.80 -14.81 11.23
CA PHE A 218 -1.62 -15.07 12.40
C PHE A 218 -0.94 -16.14 13.26
N GLU A 219 -0.37 -15.72 14.38
CA GLU A 219 0.01 -16.64 15.44
C GLU A 219 -1.17 -16.80 16.42
N TYR A 220 -1.66 -18.04 16.55
CA TYR A 220 -2.74 -18.32 17.50
C TYR A 220 -2.24 -18.23 18.94
N TYR A 221 -2.73 -17.22 19.65
CA TYR A 221 -2.65 -17.12 21.09
C TYR A 221 -4.08 -17.17 21.65
N PRO A 222 -4.42 -18.12 22.55
CA PRO A 222 -5.76 -18.30 23.10
C PRO A 222 -6.09 -17.22 24.14
N ASP A 223 -5.92 -15.96 23.76
CA ASP A 223 -6.24 -14.79 24.55
C ASP A 223 -6.89 -13.75 23.62
N ARG A 224 -8.12 -13.38 23.98
CA ARG A 224 -8.99 -12.48 23.23
C ARG A 224 -8.30 -11.16 22.89
N HIS A 225 -7.45 -10.64 23.77
CA HIS A 225 -6.74 -9.37 23.55
C HIS A 225 -5.82 -9.45 22.33
N PHE A 226 -5.03 -10.52 22.19
CA PHE A 226 -4.11 -10.66 21.06
C PHE A 226 -4.86 -10.80 19.73
N ILE A 227 -5.98 -11.49 19.72
CA ILE A 227 -6.81 -11.66 18.53
C ILE A 227 -7.49 -10.34 18.15
N GLN A 228 -7.92 -9.56 19.14
CA GLN A 228 -8.44 -8.22 18.91
C GLN A 228 -7.36 -7.29 18.34
N LEU A 229 -6.12 -7.34 18.85
CA LEU A 229 -4.99 -6.58 18.28
C LEU A 229 -4.71 -7.01 16.83
N HIS A 230 -4.85 -8.31 16.52
CA HIS A 230 -4.71 -8.81 15.15
C HIS A 230 -5.77 -8.23 14.21
N LEU A 231 -7.03 -8.20 14.63
CA LEU A 231 -8.12 -7.57 13.88
C LEU A 231 -7.86 -6.08 13.62
N GLN A 232 -7.33 -5.36 14.61
CA GLN A 232 -6.94 -3.95 14.45
C GLN A 232 -5.86 -3.80 13.37
N LYS A 233 -4.79 -4.61 13.44
CA LYS A 233 -3.69 -4.58 12.47
C LYS A 233 -4.19 -4.81 11.05
N ILE A 234 -5.00 -5.84 10.84
CA ILE A 234 -5.57 -6.16 9.52
C ILE A 234 -6.45 -5.01 9.01
N ALA A 235 -7.32 -4.46 9.86
CA ALA A 235 -8.21 -3.36 9.46
C ALA A 235 -7.44 -2.11 9.04
N VAL A 236 -6.43 -1.71 9.82
CA VAL A 236 -5.59 -0.53 9.51
C VAL A 236 -4.75 -0.77 8.27
N PHE A 237 -4.17 -1.97 8.11
CA PHE A 237 -3.41 -2.29 6.91
C PHE A 237 -4.28 -2.21 5.66
N LYS A 238 -5.45 -2.88 5.66
CA LYS A 238 -6.38 -2.85 4.53
C LYS A 238 -6.75 -1.42 4.17
N TYR A 239 -7.01 -0.58 5.17
CA TYR A 239 -7.25 0.82 4.97
C TYR A 239 -6.08 1.54 4.28
N ILE A 240 -4.84 1.34 4.74
CA ILE A 240 -3.64 1.92 4.11
C ILE A 240 -3.51 1.47 2.65
N SER A 241 -3.69 0.17 2.36
CA SER A 241 -3.66 -0.35 0.99
C SER A 241 -4.76 0.25 0.12
N GLU A 242 -5.98 0.37 0.64
CA GLU A 242 -7.11 0.98 -0.06
C GLU A 242 -6.84 2.45 -0.42
N ILE A 243 -6.38 3.26 0.54
CA ILE A 243 -6.12 4.68 0.28
C ILE A 243 -4.90 4.90 -0.65
N LEU A 244 -3.90 4.01 -0.62
CA LEU A 244 -2.77 4.04 -1.55
C LEU A 244 -3.17 3.57 -2.96
N ALA A 245 -4.12 2.64 -3.07
CA ALA A 245 -4.62 2.16 -4.36
C ALA A 245 -5.68 3.08 -4.98
N ARG A 246 -6.33 3.93 -4.17
CA ARG A 246 -7.47 4.73 -4.62
C ARG A 246 -7.05 5.79 -5.65
N PRO A 247 -7.64 5.79 -6.86
CA PRO A 247 -7.53 6.93 -7.75
C PRO A 247 -8.33 8.09 -7.17
N VAL A 248 -7.69 9.25 -7.02
CA VAL A 248 -8.35 10.49 -6.62
C VAL A 248 -8.42 11.40 -7.82
N ALA A 249 -9.61 11.97 -8.05
CA ALA A 249 -9.81 12.90 -9.15
C ALA A 249 -8.99 14.17 -8.92
N SER A 250 -8.44 14.76 -9.98
CA SER A 250 -7.61 15.96 -9.92
C SER A 250 -8.29 17.18 -9.29
N HIS A 251 -9.62 17.20 -9.25
CA HIS A 251 -10.42 18.26 -8.65
C HIS A 251 -10.72 18.05 -7.16
N ASP A 252 -10.35 16.92 -6.56
CA ASP A 252 -10.49 16.69 -5.12
C ASP A 252 -9.19 17.09 -4.41
N PRO A 253 -9.12 18.29 -3.81
CA PRO A 253 -7.90 18.82 -3.20
C PRO A 253 -7.50 18.09 -1.92
N VAL A 254 -8.40 17.29 -1.33
CA VAL A 254 -8.19 16.61 -0.05
C VAL A 254 -8.21 15.10 -0.16
N GLY A 255 -8.46 14.53 -1.34
CA GLY A 255 -8.62 13.08 -1.49
C GLY A 255 -7.36 12.27 -1.14
N TYR A 256 -6.18 12.90 -1.08
CA TYR A 256 -4.93 12.30 -0.63
C TYR A 256 -4.47 12.76 0.77
N ILE A 257 -5.32 13.44 1.54
CA ILE A 257 -4.91 13.98 2.84
C ILE A 257 -4.45 12.89 3.83
N HIS A 258 -5.11 11.73 3.81
CA HIS A 258 -4.80 10.62 4.72
C HIS A 258 -3.44 10.01 4.43
N THR A 259 -3.17 9.70 3.17
CA THR A 259 -1.88 9.18 2.73
C THR A 259 -0.78 10.19 2.99
N GLN A 260 -1.01 11.47 2.71
CA GLN A 260 -0.05 12.54 2.99
C GLN A 260 0.31 12.63 4.48
N ILE A 261 -0.68 12.58 5.37
CA ILE A 261 -0.45 12.60 6.83
C ILE A 261 0.34 11.37 7.28
N PHE A 262 0.00 10.17 6.79
CA PHE A 262 0.74 8.95 7.12
C PHE A 262 2.18 9.00 6.61
N CYS A 263 2.41 9.52 5.41
CA CYS A 263 3.75 9.66 4.84
C CYS A 263 4.61 10.65 5.64
N GLU A 264 4.04 11.77 6.07
CA GLU A 264 4.72 12.71 6.96
C GLU A 264 5.03 12.07 8.33
N TYR A 265 4.10 11.27 8.87
CA TYR A 265 4.34 10.51 10.11
C TYR A 265 5.52 9.54 9.96
N PHE A 266 5.57 8.76 8.87
CA PHE A 266 6.69 7.86 8.57
C PHE A 266 8.01 8.61 8.42
N LYS A 267 7.99 9.74 7.70
CA LYS A 267 9.17 10.59 7.49
C LYS A 267 9.75 11.10 8.80
N ILE A 268 8.91 11.64 9.69
CA ILE A 268 9.36 12.16 11.00
C ILE A 268 9.93 11.05 11.90
N LYS A 269 9.54 9.79 11.64
CA LYS A 269 10.01 8.60 12.35
C LYS A 269 11.26 7.96 11.74
N GLY A 270 11.86 8.57 10.71
CA GLY A 270 13.13 8.14 10.13
C GLY A 270 13.02 7.18 8.94
N VAL A 271 11.81 6.94 8.42
CA VAL A 271 11.63 6.26 7.13
C VAL A 271 12.03 7.22 6.01
N HIS A 272 12.80 6.75 5.03
CA HIS A 272 13.31 7.58 3.93
C HIS A 272 12.48 7.45 2.64
N GLY A 273 11.67 6.39 2.52
CA GLY A 273 10.76 6.22 1.40
C GLY A 273 9.81 5.05 1.56
N LEU A 274 8.85 4.97 0.64
CA LEU A 274 7.84 3.92 0.58
C LEU A 274 7.98 3.10 -0.70
N ILE A 275 7.68 1.81 -0.63
CA ILE A 275 7.45 0.93 -1.77
C ILE A 275 5.98 0.50 -1.75
N TYR A 276 5.29 0.55 -2.88
CA TYR A 276 3.87 0.19 -2.96
C TYR A 276 3.52 -0.34 -4.34
N ASP A 277 2.46 -1.15 -4.41
CA ASP A 277 2.02 -1.74 -5.68
C ASP A 277 1.63 -0.66 -6.70
N SER A 278 1.96 -0.87 -7.98
CA SER A 278 1.41 -0.03 -9.04
C SER A 278 -0.02 -0.46 -9.33
N THR A 279 -0.94 0.50 -9.24
CA THR A 279 -2.34 0.28 -9.63
C THR A 279 -2.54 0.26 -11.15
N LEU A 280 -1.53 0.72 -11.90
CA LEU A 280 -1.57 0.85 -13.35
C LEU A 280 -0.82 -0.29 -14.05
N CYS A 281 0.19 -0.87 -13.39
CA CYS A 281 1.00 -1.96 -13.93
C CYS A 281 1.11 -3.13 -12.92
N PRO A 282 0.35 -4.23 -13.10
CA PRO A 282 0.37 -5.35 -12.15
C PRO A 282 1.72 -6.06 -11.99
N SER A 283 2.61 -5.96 -12.98
CA SER A 283 3.97 -6.52 -12.95
C SER A 283 4.99 -5.57 -12.32
N GLY A 284 4.60 -4.35 -11.97
CA GLY A 284 5.48 -3.31 -11.46
C GLY A 284 5.09 -2.79 -10.08
N PHE A 285 6.03 -2.07 -9.46
CA PHE A 285 5.80 -1.36 -8.21
C PHE A 285 6.32 0.07 -8.33
N ASN A 286 5.83 0.91 -7.43
CA ASN A 286 6.28 2.28 -7.27
C ASN A 286 7.15 2.42 -6.03
N LEU A 287 8.06 3.38 -6.08
CA LEU A 287 8.89 3.78 -4.95
C LEU A 287 8.85 5.30 -4.83
N CYS A 288 8.61 5.82 -3.63
CA CYS A 288 8.65 7.25 -3.37
C CYS A 288 9.70 7.58 -2.31
N LEU A 289 10.67 8.43 -2.65
CA LEU A 289 11.69 8.93 -1.72
C LEU A 289 11.31 10.29 -1.14
N PHE A 290 11.49 10.42 0.17
CA PHE A 290 11.15 11.64 0.93
C PHE A 290 12.29 12.68 0.95
N GLU A 291 13.53 12.23 0.78
CA GLU A 291 14.76 13.05 0.72
C GLU A 291 15.62 12.64 -0.49
N PRO A 292 15.14 12.90 -1.71
CA PRO A 292 15.77 12.37 -2.92
C PRO A 292 17.19 12.86 -3.18
N THR A 293 17.59 14.04 -2.68
CA THR A 293 18.95 14.54 -2.81
C THR A 293 19.98 13.69 -2.07
N GLU A 294 19.59 13.10 -0.94
CA GLU A 294 20.45 12.26 -0.11
C GLU A 294 20.47 10.80 -0.60
N PHE A 295 19.34 10.30 -1.10
CA PHE A 295 19.15 8.86 -1.34
C PHE A 295 19.02 8.46 -2.81
N SER A 296 19.24 9.38 -3.75
CA SER A 296 19.17 9.04 -5.17
C SER A 296 20.08 9.86 -6.08
N GLU A 297 20.52 9.18 -7.14
CA GLU A 297 21.24 9.75 -8.25
C GLU A 297 20.53 9.41 -9.56
N VAL A 298 20.25 10.43 -10.37
CA VAL A 298 19.75 10.24 -11.73
C VAL A 298 20.95 10.05 -12.64
N THR A 299 21.02 8.91 -13.31
CA THR A 299 22.16 8.54 -14.16
C THR A 299 21.86 8.80 -15.63
N GLU A 300 22.88 9.24 -16.37
CA GLU A 300 22.84 9.28 -17.83
C GLU A 300 23.11 7.89 -18.44
N PRO A 301 22.63 7.58 -19.66
CA PRO A 301 21.85 8.46 -20.53
C PRO A 301 20.37 8.51 -20.17
N THR A 302 19.78 9.69 -20.30
CA THR A 302 18.34 9.86 -20.51
C THR A 302 17.97 9.62 -21.98
N TYR A 303 16.75 9.17 -22.26
CA TYR A 303 16.31 8.94 -23.64
C TYR A 303 14.83 9.19 -23.86
N LEU A 304 14.48 9.46 -25.11
CA LEU A 304 13.09 9.68 -25.52
C LEU A 304 12.40 8.34 -25.77
N ALA A 305 11.16 8.25 -25.32
CA ALA A 305 10.31 7.09 -25.49
C ALA A 305 8.89 7.51 -25.89
N ARG A 306 8.16 6.53 -26.45
CA ARG A 306 6.74 6.60 -26.77
C ARG A 306 6.12 5.26 -26.41
N ILE A 307 4.88 5.29 -25.94
CA ILE A 307 4.11 4.05 -25.83
C ILE A 307 3.53 3.68 -27.19
N SER A 308 3.55 2.40 -27.53
CA SER A 308 3.03 1.92 -28.81
C SER A 308 1.51 1.75 -28.81
N ALA A 309 0.93 1.41 -27.66
CA ALA A 309 -0.50 1.22 -27.48
C ALA A 309 -0.91 1.41 -26.00
N LEU A 310 -2.19 1.73 -25.77
CA LEU A 310 -2.82 1.69 -24.45
C LEU A 310 -3.82 0.53 -24.41
N SER A 311 -3.85 -0.18 -23.29
CA SER A 311 -4.91 -1.13 -22.97
C SER A 311 -5.71 -0.60 -21.78
N ALA A 312 -7.03 -0.59 -21.90
CA ALA A 312 -7.93 -0.20 -20.83
C ALA A 312 -8.90 -1.34 -20.55
N ARG A 313 -9.08 -1.68 -19.27
CA ARG A 313 -10.14 -2.60 -18.83
C ARG A 313 -11.31 -1.77 -18.31
N VAL A 314 -12.47 -1.91 -18.94
CA VAL A 314 -13.71 -1.31 -18.46
C VAL A 314 -14.35 -2.25 -17.45
N THR A 315 -14.53 -1.78 -16.22
CA THR A 315 -15.30 -2.47 -15.18
C THR A 315 -16.60 -1.72 -14.96
N PRO A 316 -17.78 -2.35 -15.16
CA PRO A 316 -19.04 -1.73 -14.79
C PRO A 316 -19.05 -1.42 -13.29
N THR A 317 -19.32 -0.18 -12.91
CA THR A 317 -19.70 0.14 -11.53
C THR A 317 -21.17 -0.25 -11.39
N GLY A 318 -21.50 -1.09 -10.40
CA GLY A 318 -22.86 -1.61 -10.20
C GLY A 318 -23.93 -0.50 -10.20
N ALA A 319 -25.09 -0.84 -10.78
CA ALA A 319 -26.30 -0.02 -10.75
C ALA A 319 -26.93 0.02 -9.36
#